data_AF-A0A1G0LBY8-F1
#
_entry.id   AF-A0A1G0LBY8-F1
#
_cell.length_a   1.000
_cell.length_b   1.000
_cell.length_c   1.000
_cell.angle_alpha   90.00
_cell.angle_beta   90.00
_cell.angle_gamma   90.00
#
_symmetry.space_group_name_H-M   'P 1'
#
loop_
_entity.id
_entity.type
_entity.pdbx_description
1 polymer ?
#
loop_
_entity_poly.entity_id
_entity_poly.type
_entity_poly.pdbx_seq_one_letter_code
_entity_poly.pdbx_strand_id
1 'polypeptide(L)'
;MELKYGSATCTIDLPPNQMAGVIVPPPLVVNKSPEDIIQAALDSCNGLISPFRKGEKVVIVTSDITRYTGSEIYLPLLVERLNRQGIADKDIEILIALGIHRKQTEHEHRRILGPLFGRIRVTDHECDDHHELTFVGTTSNGIKVSINRRAAEADHLILTGTIGFHYFAGFGGGRKSVLPGIASRKACMASHFTVLNPGDGTGKNPLATTGNLEGNPVHLAMLEGCAMAKPAFILNTVLAADKSIVAAFAGDWLEAHEEGCRFYRDKFAYPLAEKVEMVIASCGGFPKDINLIQAHKSMEYAAQVIRDGGVMILLAECRDGFGNGTFFNWFRHKQLEGFEAALRAQYEINGQTAYSLLQKAQRFRIILVSQFPGEQVKEMGMIPAQGLDEAMGLAAGMLPEGWRCYLMPEAGSVLPVASESAEVKTD
;
A
#
# COMPACT_ATOMS: atom_id res chain seq x y z
N MET A 1 27.77 -7.57 -4.83
CA MET A 1 26.72 -7.01 -3.95
C MET A 1 25.90 -8.14 -3.35
N GLU A 2 25.46 -8.02 -2.10
CA GLU A 2 24.58 -9.00 -1.46
C GLU A 2 23.11 -8.60 -1.61
N LEU A 3 22.26 -9.56 -1.98
CA LEU A 3 20.82 -9.42 -2.13
C LEU A 3 20.12 -10.42 -1.19
N LYS A 4 19.11 -9.98 -0.44
CA LYS A 4 18.37 -10.84 0.49
C LYS A 4 17.40 -11.76 -0.27
N TYR A 5 17.22 -12.99 0.20
CA TYR A 5 16.25 -13.97 -0.32
C TYR A 5 15.83 -14.91 0.82
N GLY A 6 14.58 -14.83 1.25
CA GLY A 6 14.11 -15.51 2.46
C GLY A 6 14.95 -15.12 3.67
N SER A 7 15.50 -16.11 4.36
CA SER A 7 16.44 -15.90 5.48
C SER A 7 17.92 -15.92 5.05
N ALA A 8 18.19 -16.03 3.75
CA ALA A 8 19.52 -16.12 3.17
C ALA A 8 19.89 -14.85 2.38
N THR A 9 21.14 -14.83 1.89
CA THR A 9 21.63 -13.82 0.94
C THR A 9 22.19 -14.51 -0.30
N CYS A 10 22.05 -13.85 -1.44
CA CYS A 10 22.66 -14.22 -2.71
C CYS A 10 23.69 -13.14 -3.08
N THR A 11 24.81 -13.54 -3.66
CA THR A 11 25.83 -12.59 -4.15
C THR A 11 25.66 -12.41 -5.64
N ILE A 12 25.69 -11.16 -6.10
CA ILE A 12 25.76 -10.82 -7.51
C ILE A 12 27.05 -10.05 -7.80
N ASP A 13 27.71 -10.42 -8.89
CA ASP A 13 28.81 -9.66 -9.48
C ASP A 13 28.40 -9.26 -10.91
N LEU A 14 28.31 -7.95 -11.16
CA LEU A 14 27.96 -7.38 -12.46
C LEU A 14 29.11 -6.51 -12.95
N PRO A 15 29.58 -6.72 -14.20
CA PRO A 15 30.53 -5.85 -14.85
C PRO A 15 30.10 -4.37 -14.78
N PRO A 16 31.02 -3.41 -14.48
CA PRO A 16 30.67 -2.00 -14.37
C PRO A 16 29.97 -1.41 -15.61
N ASN A 17 30.30 -1.90 -16.81
CA ASN A 17 29.68 -1.48 -18.06
C ASN A 17 28.23 -1.95 -18.25
N GLN A 18 27.79 -2.97 -17.51
CA GLN A 18 26.40 -3.47 -17.51
C GLN A 18 25.58 -2.87 -16.36
N MET A 19 26.22 -2.29 -15.34
CA MET A 19 25.53 -1.72 -14.19
C MET A 19 25.06 -0.29 -14.46
N ALA A 20 23.75 -0.09 -14.58
CA ALA A 20 23.16 1.25 -14.67
C ALA A 20 23.15 1.98 -13.33
N GLY A 21 23.02 1.23 -12.23
CA GLY A 21 23.04 1.78 -10.88
C GLY A 21 22.37 0.85 -9.87
N VAL A 22 22.31 1.32 -8.63
CA VAL A 22 21.65 0.62 -7.53
C VAL A 22 20.56 1.55 -6.98
N ILE A 23 19.32 1.06 -7.00
CA ILE A 23 18.17 1.80 -6.51
C ILE A 23 17.92 1.36 -5.07
N VAL A 24 18.22 2.25 -4.14
CA VAL A 24 17.95 2.11 -2.71
C VAL A 24 17.21 3.35 -2.22
N PRO A 25 16.40 3.26 -1.15
CA PRO A 25 15.86 4.44 -0.50
C PRO A 25 16.99 5.39 -0.10
N PRO A 26 16.82 6.72 -0.26
CA PRO A 26 17.79 7.67 0.24
C PRO A 26 17.89 7.55 1.77
N PRO A 27 19.07 7.81 2.36
CA PRO A 27 19.22 7.80 3.81
C PRO A 27 18.32 8.88 4.44
N LEU A 28 17.53 8.49 5.44
CA LEU A 28 16.70 9.41 6.22
C LEU A 28 17.35 9.61 7.58
N VAL A 29 17.71 10.86 7.88
CA VAL A 29 18.24 11.25 9.19
C VAL A 29 17.08 11.78 10.03
N VAL A 30 16.76 11.06 11.11
CA VAL A 30 15.74 11.47 12.07
C VAL A 30 16.43 11.85 13.38
N ASN A 31 16.37 13.14 13.73
CA ASN A 31 17.05 13.70 14.91
C ASN A 31 16.09 13.95 16.09
N LYS A 32 14.84 13.54 15.99
CA LYS A 32 13.79 13.75 17.00
C LYS A 32 13.24 12.41 17.45
N SER A 33 12.75 12.34 18.69
CA SER A 33 11.99 11.17 19.14
C SER A 33 10.66 11.06 18.35
N PRO A 34 10.10 9.85 18.20
CA PRO A 34 8.77 9.68 17.63
C PRO A 34 7.71 10.56 18.31
N GLU A 35 7.78 10.68 19.64
CA GLU A 35 6.90 11.51 20.46
C GLU A 35 6.99 12.99 20.09
N ASP A 36 8.20 13.53 19.92
CA ASP A 36 8.43 14.93 19.52
C ASP A 36 7.91 15.20 18.10
N ILE A 37 8.05 14.23 17.18
CA ILE A 37 7.52 14.34 15.81
C ILE A 37 6.00 14.42 15.84
N ILE A 38 5.35 13.53 16.61
CA ILE A 38 3.89 13.48 16.72
C ILE A 38 3.34 14.72 17.43
N GLN A 39 3.94 15.15 18.55
CA GLN A 39 3.52 16.34 19.27
C GLN A 39 3.64 17.60 18.40
N ALA A 40 4.73 17.75 17.65
CA ALA A 40 4.89 18.87 16.73
C ALA A 40 3.78 18.95 15.67
N ALA A 41 3.34 17.80 15.14
CA ALA A 41 2.22 17.73 14.20
C ALA A 41 0.87 18.06 14.87
N LEU A 42 0.66 17.66 16.12
CA LEU A 42 -0.56 17.96 16.87
C LEU A 42 -0.63 19.44 17.32
N ASP A 43 0.51 20.04 17.67
CA ASP A 43 0.59 21.42 18.15
C ASP A 43 0.18 22.45 17.11
N SER A 44 0.48 22.20 15.84
CA SER A 44 0.05 23.07 14.73
C SER A 44 -1.45 23.04 14.48
N CYS A 45 -2.19 22.10 15.07
CA CYS A 45 -3.59 21.83 14.73
C CYS A 45 -4.58 22.02 15.88
N ASN A 46 -4.19 22.71 16.96
CA ASN A 46 -5.05 22.89 18.13
C ASN A 46 -6.39 23.57 17.79
N GLY A 47 -6.43 24.42 16.76
CA GLY A 47 -7.66 25.07 16.29
C GLY A 47 -8.73 24.12 15.76
N LEU A 48 -8.35 22.93 15.27
CA LEU A 48 -9.30 21.92 14.77
C LEU A 48 -9.88 21.04 15.88
N ILE A 49 -9.14 20.85 16.99
CA ILE A 49 -9.56 20.02 18.12
C ILE A 49 -10.26 20.86 19.20
N SER A 50 -9.87 22.13 19.39
CA SER A 50 -10.47 23.05 20.37
C SER A 50 -11.99 23.27 20.28
N PRO A 51 -12.67 23.08 19.13
CA PRO A 51 -14.13 23.16 19.07
C PRO A 51 -14.84 22.00 19.75
N PHE A 52 -14.16 20.88 20.01
CA PHE A 52 -14.77 19.68 20.58
C PHE A 52 -15.25 19.99 22.01
N ARG A 53 -16.43 19.48 22.37
CA ARG A 53 -17.13 19.80 23.62
C ARG A 53 -17.29 18.58 24.51
N LYS A 54 -17.27 18.82 25.82
CA LYS A 54 -17.51 17.79 26.84
C LYS A 54 -18.82 17.03 26.55
N GLY A 55 -18.74 15.70 26.54
CA GLY A 55 -19.87 14.81 26.31
C GLY A 55 -20.12 14.46 24.84
N GLU A 56 -19.41 15.07 23.91
CA GLU A 56 -19.40 14.66 22.50
C GLU A 56 -18.62 13.35 22.31
N LYS A 57 -19.14 12.47 21.47
CA LYS A 57 -18.55 11.18 21.14
C LYS A 57 -17.48 11.33 20.07
N VAL A 58 -16.28 10.85 20.38
CA VAL A 58 -15.15 10.85 19.45
C VAL A 58 -14.82 9.41 19.06
N VAL A 59 -14.83 9.12 17.76
CA VAL A 59 -14.37 7.84 17.22
C VAL A 59 -13.04 8.04 16.52
N ILE A 60 -12.02 7.31 16.96
CA ILE A 60 -10.68 7.30 16.36
C ILE A 60 -10.51 6.02 15.56
N VAL A 61 -10.42 6.14 14.25
CA VAL A 61 -10.16 5.02 13.36
C VAL A 61 -8.66 4.76 13.28
N THR A 62 -8.21 3.54 13.57
CA THR A 62 -6.79 3.15 13.48
C THR A 62 -6.61 1.87 12.66
N SER A 63 -5.42 1.70 12.07
CA SER A 63 -5.08 0.51 11.29
C SER A 63 -5.01 -0.75 12.17
N ASP A 64 -5.22 -1.90 11.53
CA ASP A 64 -5.09 -3.21 12.16
C ASP A 64 -3.63 -3.66 12.33
N ILE A 65 -3.40 -4.81 12.98
CA ILE A 65 -2.04 -5.31 13.23
C ILE A 65 -1.24 -5.62 11.96
N THR A 66 -1.89 -5.81 10.82
CA THR A 66 -1.22 -6.16 9.56
C THR A 66 -0.45 -4.97 8.98
N ARG A 67 -0.64 -3.78 9.54
CA ARG A 67 0.05 -2.54 9.18
C ARG A 67 0.57 -1.88 10.45
N TYR A 68 1.88 -1.89 10.63
CA TYR A 68 2.49 -1.11 11.69
C TYR A 68 2.39 0.39 11.34
N THR A 69 1.90 1.19 12.27
CA THR A 69 1.72 2.65 12.12
C THR A 69 2.36 3.45 13.25
N GLY A 70 2.85 2.79 14.31
CA GLY A 70 3.25 3.42 15.57
C GLY A 70 2.05 3.88 16.42
N SER A 71 0.92 3.19 16.32
CA SER A 71 -0.33 3.52 17.03
C SER A 71 -0.19 3.50 18.54
N GLU A 72 0.66 2.63 19.06
CA GLU A 72 0.99 2.54 20.48
C GLU A 72 1.69 3.81 21.01
N ILE A 73 2.20 4.65 20.11
CA ILE A 73 2.85 5.93 20.40
C ILE A 73 1.88 7.08 20.15
N TYR A 74 1.25 7.16 18.96
CA TYR A 74 0.43 8.31 18.61
C TYR A 74 -0.95 8.32 19.27
N LEU A 75 -1.57 7.15 19.54
CA LEU A 75 -2.90 7.11 20.15
C LEU A 75 -2.89 7.70 21.57
N PRO A 76 -1.96 7.34 22.47
CA PRO A 76 -1.89 7.98 23.80
C PRO A 76 -1.77 9.50 23.74
N LEU A 77 -0.93 10.04 22.84
CA LEU A 77 -0.71 11.48 22.70
C LEU A 77 -1.97 12.20 22.18
N LEU A 78 -2.66 11.59 21.22
CA LEU A 78 -3.93 12.10 20.69
C LEU A 78 -5.04 12.06 21.74
N VAL A 79 -5.19 10.94 22.46
CA VAL A 79 -6.20 10.81 23.54
C VAL A 79 -5.93 11.80 24.67
N GLU A 80 -4.67 12.00 25.06
CA GLU A 80 -4.34 13.01 26.06
C GLU A 80 -4.72 14.43 25.60
N ARG A 81 -4.51 14.76 24.32
CA ARG A 81 -4.95 16.04 23.74
C ARG A 81 -6.47 16.21 23.86
N LEU A 82 -7.24 15.18 23.53
CA LEU A 82 -8.70 15.18 23.66
C LEU A 82 -9.14 15.31 25.13
N ASN A 83 -8.48 14.59 26.04
CA ASN A 83 -8.77 14.70 27.48
C ASN A 83 -8.51 16.10 28.02
N ARG A 84 -7.43 16.76 27.60
CA ARG A 84 -7.13 18.15 27.98
C ARG A 84 -8.19 19.14 27.47
N GLN A 85 -8.90 18.81 26.38
CA GLN A 85 -10.05 19.57 25.88
C GLN A 85 -11.38 19.19 26.58
N GLY A 86 -11.35 18.27 27.55
CA GLY A 86 -12.50 17.89 28.35
C GLY A 86 -13.32 16.71 27.82
N ILE A 87 -12.85 16.02 26.77
CA ILE A 87 -13.45 14.77 26.30
C ILE A 87 -13.04 13.63 27.24
N ALA A 88 -14.00 13.01 27.91
CA ALA A 88 -13.71 11.93 28.86
C ALA A 88 -13.42 10.62 28.11
N ASP A 89 -12.62 9.74 28.70
CA ASP A 89 -12.27 8.43 28.13
C ASP A 89 -13.49 7.60 27.71
N LYS A 90 -14.59 7.69 28.46
CA LYS A 90 -15.86 6.99 28.17
C LYS A 90 -16.55 7.47 26.88
N ASP A 91 -16.21 8.68 26.43
CA ASP A 91 -16.76 9.32 25.24
C ASP A 91 -15.82 9.14 24.03
N ILE A 92 -14.69 8.44 24.22
CA ILE A 92 -13.72 8.09 23.16
C ILE A 92 -13.83 6.59 22.85
N GLU A 93 -13.91 6.24 21.57
CA GLU A 93 -13.85 4.87 21.10
C GLU A 93 -12.80 4.72 19.99
N ILE A 94 -11.95 3.69 20.09
CA ILE A 94 -11.00 3.32 19.04
C ILE A 94 -11.65 2.25 18.16
N LEU A 95 -11.83 2.56 16.88
CA LEU A 95 -12.36 1.63 15.88
C LEU A 95 -11.22 1.10 15.01
N ILE A 96 -10.99 -0.21 15.04
CA ILE A 96 -9.96 -0.86 14.21
C ILE A 96 -10.49 -1.03 12.77
N ALA A 97 -9.78 -0.43 11.82
CA ALA A 97 -10.08 -0.47 10.40
C ALA A 97 -9.62 -1.78 9.75
N LEU A 98 -10.46 -2.81 9.82
CA LEU A 98 -10.17 -4.14 9.27
C LEU A 98 -10.39 -4.22 7.76
N GLY A 99 -11.21 -3.36 7.18
CA GLY A 99 -11.74 -3.57 5.84
C GLY A 99 -12.37 -4.97 5.74
N ILE A 100 -11.74 -5.89 5.01
CA ILE A 100 -12.20 -7.28 4.87
C ILE A 100 -11.36 -8.30 5.65
N HIS A 101 -10.48 -7.85 6.54
CA HIS A 101 -9.60 -8.70 7.33
C HIS A 101 -10.33 -9.33 8.52
N ARG A 102 -9.70 -10.35 9.11
CA ARG A 102 -10.20 -10.97 10.34
C ARG A 102 -10.13 -10.02 11.53
N LYS A 103 -10.95 -10.30 12.54
CA LYS A 103 -10.88 -9.67 13.86
C LYS A 103 -9.50 -9.84 14.51
N GLN A 104 -9.13 -8.86 15.31
CA GLN A 104 -7.93 -8.85 16.10
C GLN A 104 -8.11 -9.72 17.35
N THR A 105 -7.03 -10.36 17.76
CA THR A 105 -6.95 -11.00 19.07
C THR A 105 -6.69 -9.95 20.15
N GLU A 106 -6.95 -10.29 21.40
CA GLU A 106 -6.66 -9.40 22.53
C GLU A 106 -5.18 -8.98 22.58
N HIS A 107 -4.27 -9.90 22.26
CA HIS A 107 -2.83 -9.60 22.19
C HIS A 107 -2.54 -8.55 21.11
N GLU A 108 -3.19 -8.65 19.95
CA GLU A 108 -3.05 -7.67 18.87
C GLU A 108 -3.66 -6.32 19.26
N HIS A 109 -4.81 -6.30 19.93
CA HIS A 109 -5.37 -5.06 20.51
C HIS A 109 -4.41 -4.40 21.50
N ARG A 110 -3.81 -5.16 22.43
CA ARG A 110 -2.80 -4.65 23.37
C ARG A 110 -1.62 -4.01 22.65
N ARG A 111 -1.16 -4.61 21.55
CA ARG A 111 -0.06 -4.05 20.74
C ARG A 111 -0.46 -2.78 20.00
N ILE A 112 -1.67 -2.72 19.45
CA ILE A 112 -2.15 -1.55 18.71
C ILE A 112 -2.39 -0.37 19.66
N LEU A 113 -3.03 -0.61 20.81
CA LEU A 113 -3.44 0.44 21.75
C LEU A 113 -2.33 0.85 22.72
N GLY A 114 -1.37 -0.04 22.97
CA GLY A 114 -0.34 0.18 23.98
C GLY A 114 -0.96 0.52 25.35
N PRO A 115 -0.56 1.63 26.00
CA PRO A 115 -1.07 2.05 27.32
C PRO A 115 -2.58 2.31 27.39
N LEU A 116 -3.27 2.47 26.26
CA LEU A 116 -4.72 2.72 26.25
C LEU A 116 -5.57 1.46 26.40
N PHE A 117 -4.96 0.27 26.26
CA PHE A 117 -5.71 -0.99 26.37
C PHE A 117 -6.32 -1.15 27.77
N GLY A 118 -7.64 -1.36 27.82
CA GLY A 118 -8.42 -1.44 29.07
C GLY A 118 -8.83 -0.09 29.66
N ARG A 119 -8.28 1.03 29.14
CA ARG A 119 -8.67 2.40 29.50
C ARG A 119 -9.69 2.98 28.52
N ILE A 120 -9.44 2.79 27.22
CA ILE A 120 -10.30 3.26 26.14
C ILE A 120 -11.02 2.08 25.51
N ARG A 121 -12.29 2.26 25.14
CA ARG A 121 -13.06 1.24 24.44
C ARG A 121 -12.47 1.00 23.05
N VAL A 122 -12.31 -0.26 22.68
CA VAL A 122 -11.88 -0.67 21.34
C VAL A 122 -12.91 -1.60 20.71
N THR A 123 -13.19 -1.40 19.42
CA THR A 123 -14.04 -2.29 18.62
C THR A 123 -13.39 -2.59 17.27
N ASP A 124 -13.66 -3.79 16.77
CA ASP A 124 -13.24 -4.21 15.44
C ASP A 124 -14.38 -3.96 14.45
N HIS A 125 -14.06 -3.39 13.29
CA HIS A 125 -15.01 -3.25 12.20
C HIS A 125 -15.46 -4.61 11.64
N GLU A 126 -16.74 -4.78 11.36
CA GLU A 126 -17.28 -5.95 10.66
C GLU A 126 -17.95 -5.52 9.35
N CYS A 127 -17.39 -5.94 8.22
CA CYS A 127 -17.78 -5.44 6.90
C CYS A 127 -19.02 -6.14 6.31
N ASP A 128 -19.43 -7.26 6.90
CA ASP A 128 -20.58 -8.07 6.48
C ASP A 128 -21.77 -7.98 7.46
N ASP A 129 -21.61 -7.33 8.62
CA ASP A 129 -22.69 -7.15 9.59
C ASP A 129 -23.53 -5.92 9.25
N HIS A 130 -24.67 -6.15 8.59
CA HIS A 130 -25.62 -5.10 8.22
C HIS A 130 -26.22 -4.34 9.42
N HIS A 131 -26.24 -4.93 10.62
CA HIS A 131 -26.69 -4.23 11.81
C HIS A 131 -25.66 -3.24 12.32
N GLU A 132 -24.37 -3.41 12.04
CA GLU A 132 -23.31 -2.49 12.46
C GLU A 132 -22.89 -1.50 11.38
N LEU A 133 -23.55 -1.57 10.22
CA LEU A 133 -23.32 -0.70 9.07
C LEU A 133 -24.48 0.28 8.89
N THR A 134 -24.18 1.47 8.35
CA THR A 134 -25.19 2.44 7.93
C THR A 134 -24.82 3.03 6.57
N PHE A 135 -25.83 3.31 5.75
CA PHE A 135 -25.66 3.94 4.44
C PHE A 135 -25.40 5.44 4.62
N VAL A 136 -24.32 5.94 4.01
CA VAL A 136 -23.90 7.35 4.13
C VAL A 136 -24.01 8.12 2.82
N GLY A 137 -24.13 7.43 1.69
CA GLY A 137 -24.29 8.10 0.39
C GLY A 137 -23.96 7.21 -0.80
N THR A 138 -23.99 7.81 -1.98
CA THR A 138 -23.60 7.16 -3.24
C THR A 138 -22.62 8.06 -3.96
N THR A 139 -21.50 7.48 -4.40
CA THR A 139 -20.47 8.21 -5.16
C THR A 139 -20.99 8.60 -6.54
N SER A 140 -20.31 9.53 -7.20
CA SER A 140 -20.60 9.99 -8.56
C SER A 140 -20.64 8.84 -9.59
N ASN A 141 -19.85 7.78 -9.37
CA ASN A 141 -19.83 6.57 -10.18
C ASN A 141 -20.76 5.44 -9.69
N GLY A 142 -21.72 5.75 -8.80
CA GLY A 142 -22.82 4.86 -8.44
C GLY A 142 -22.51 3.84 -7.32
N ILE A 143 -21.37 3.95 -6.64
CA ILE A 143 -21.03 3.06 -5.52
C ILE A 143 -21.84 3.48 -4.31
N LYS A 144 -22.72 2.59 -3.84
CA LYS A 144 -23.42 2.76 -2.57
C LYS A 144 -22.44 2.56 -1.42
N VAL A 145 -22.22 3.60 -0.62
CA VAL A 145 -21.28 3.58 0.50
C VAL A 145 -22.03 3.35 1.80
N SER A 146 -21.66 2.29 2.49
CA SER A 146 -22.06 2.04 3.87
C SER A 146 -20.82 1.84 4.72
N ILE A 147 -20.79 2.46 5.90
CA ILE A 147 -19.66 2.41 6.83
C ILE A 147 -20.12 2.00 8.23
N ASN A 148 -19.18 1.73 9.12
CA ASN A 148 -19.47 1.43 10.52
C ASN A 148 -20.33 2.53 11.15
N ARG A 149 -21.47 2.13 11.74
CA ARG A 149 -22.44 3.05 12.33
C ARG A 149 -21.84 3.93 13.42
N ARG A 150 -20.92 3.39 14.23
CA ARG A 150 -20.26 4.15 15.31
C ARG A 150 -19.49 5.35 14.76
N ALA A 151 -18.81 5.18 13.62
CA ALA A 151 -18.08 6.26 12.96
C ALA A 151 -19.04 7.28 12.31
N ALA A 152 -20.13 6.81 11.70
CA ALA A 152 -21.11 7.67 11.03
C ALA A 152 -21.95 8.51 12.01
N GLU A 153 -22.17 8.00 13.23
CA GLU A 153 -22.99 8.63 14.27
C GLU A 153 -22.15 9.33 15.35
N ALA A 154 -20.83 9.35 15.22
CA ALA A 154 -19.95 10.09 16.13
C ALA A 154 -20.13 11.60 15.91
N ASP A 155 -19.97 12.38 16.99
CA ASP A 155 -19.91 13.83 16.88
C ASP A 155 -18.60 14.26 16.18
N HIS A 156 -17.50 13.54 16.46
CA HIS A 156 -16.23 13.73 15.77
C HIS A 156 -15.61 12.40 15.33
N LEU A 157 -15.30 12.30 14.03
CA LEU A 157 -14.55 11.19 13.46
C LEU A 157 -13.10 11.62 13.21
N ILE A 158 -12.16 10.91 13.82
CA ILE A 158 -10.72 11.11 13.61
C ILE A 158 -10.14 9.93 12.85
N LEU A 159 -9.40 10.20 11.78
CA LEU A 159 -8.70 9.18 11.01
C LEU A 159 -7.25 9.09 11.44
N THR A 160 -6.74 7.88 11.64
CA THR A 160 -5.31 7.63 11.82
C THR A 160 -4.82 6.51 10.90
N GLY A 161 -3.50 6.40 10.75
CA GLY A 161 -2.88 5.41 9.88
C GLY A 161 -1.47 5.81 9.47
N THR A 162 -0.96 5.16 8.43
CA THR A 162 0.35 5.48 7.85
C THR A 162 0.26 5.77 6.36
N ILE A 163 1.05 6.73 5.91
CA ILE A 163 1.19 7.07 4.49
C ILE A 163 2.36 6.27 3.91
N GLY A 164 2.11 5.67 2.77
CA GLY A 164 3.11 5.02 1.94
C GLY A 164 2.56 4.72 0.56
N PHE A 165 3.41 4.32 -0.38
CA PHE A 165 2.95 3.98 -1.72
C PHE A 165 1.97 2.79 -1.73
N HIS A 166 0.98 2.86 -2.64
CA HIS A 166 0.02 1.78 -2.86
C HIS A 166 -0.19 1.52 -4.36
N TYR A 167 0.04 0.28 -4.79
CA TYR A 167 0.21 -0.13 -6.18
C TYR A 167 -0.90 0.23 -7.19
N PHE A 168 -2.13 0.46 -6.73
CA PHE A 168 -3.21 0.99 -7.60
C PHE A 168 -3.95 2.20 -7.03
N ALA A 169 -3.76 2.53 -5.75
CA ALA A 169 -4.55 3.57 -5.08
C ALA A 169 -3.76 4.88 -4.92
N GLY A 170 -2.58 4.95 -5.54
CA GLY A 170 -1.58 5.99 -5.30
C GLY A 170 -0.84 5.76 -3.98
N PHE A 171 -1.54 6.00 -2.87
CA PHE A 171 -0.98 5.98 -1.52
C PHE A 171 -1.88 5.26 -0.50
N GLY A 172 -1.32 4.88 0.65
CA GLY A 172 -2.03 4.54 1.89
C GLY A 172 -2.52 5.79 2.63
N GLY A 173 -2.98 5.62 3.87
CA GLY A 173 -3.44 6.72 4.73
C GLY A 173 -4.71 7.43 4.25
N GLY A 174 -5.07 8.51 4.94
CA GLY A 174 -6.18 9.39 4.55
C GLY A 174 -7.51 8.66 4.46
N ARG A 175 -8.18 8.93 3.34
CA ARG A 175 -9.43 8.29 2.90
C ARG A 175 -9.50 6.77 3.01
N LYS A 176 -8.37 6.04 3.00
CA LYS A 176 -8.38 4.57 3.12
C LYS A 176 -8.82 4.07 4.49
N SER A 177 -8.71 4.89 5.54
CA SER A 177 -9.24 4.55 6.86
C SER A 177 -10.77 4.42 6.85
N VAL A 178 -11.46 5.13 5.93
CA VAL A 178 -12.91 4.98 5.72
C VAL A 178 -13.22 3.90 4.69
N LEU A 179 -12.74 4.05 3.46
CA LEU A 179 -12.99 3.12 2.36
C LEU A 179 -11.63 2.63 1.83
N PRO A 180 -11.22 1.38 2.12
CA PRO A 180 -12.02 0.26 2.64
C PRO A 180 -12.11 0.13 4.16
N GLY A 181 -11.33 0.88 4.95
CA GLY A 181 -11.02 0.54 6.34
C GLY A 181 -12.20 0.20 7.26
N ILE A 182 -13.30 0.95 7.16
CA ILE A 182 -14.51 0.75 7.98
C ILE A 182 -15.78 0.66 7.12
N ALA A 183 -15.64 0.26 5.85
CA ALA A 183 -16.72 0.19 4.89
C ALA A 183 -17.22 -1.25 4.66
N SER A 184 -18.48 -1.37 4.25
CA SER A 184 -19.07 -2.66 3.89
C SER A 184 -18.26 -3.39 2.81
N ARG A 185 -18.26 -4.72 2.83
CA ARG A 185 -17.58 -5.55 1.82
C ARG A 185 -17.98 -5.14 0.41
N LYS A 186 -19.27 -4.84 0.18
CA LYS A 186 -19.79 -4.41 -1.11
C LYS A 186 -19.15 -3.11 -1.60
N ALA A 187 -19.04 -2.10 -0.75
CA ALA A 187 -18.39 -0.83 -1.10
C ALA A 187 -16.89 -1.03 -1.32
N CYS A 188 -16.24 -1.88 -0.51
CA CYS A 188 -14.84 -2.25 -0.69
C CYS A 188 -14.59 -2.89 -2.06
N MET A 189 -15.37 -3.90 -2.45
CA MET A 189 -15.21 -4.55 -3.76
C MET A 189 -15.49 -3.57 -4.90
N ALA A 190 -16.55 -2.78 -4.81
CA ALA A 190 -16.94 -1.83 -5.85
C ALA A 190 -15.90 -0.71 -6.05
N SER A 191 -15.33 -0.16 -4.98
CA SER A 191 -14.26 0.83 -5.09
C SER A 191 -12.98 0.25 -5.68
N HIS A 192 -12.62 -0.99 -5.34
CA HIS A 192 -11.46 -1.66 -5.92
C HIS A 192 -11.69 -1.99 -7.40
N PHE A 193 -12.93 -2.35 -7.77
CA PHE A 193 -13.30 -2.65 -9.15
C PHE A 193 -13.05 -1.49 -10.13
N THR A 194 -13.10 -0.25 -9.64
CA THR A 194 -12.81 0.96 -10.44
C THR A 194 -11.36 1.03 -10.98
N VAL A 195 -10.49 0.10 -10.55
CA VAL A 195 -9.17 -0.12 -11.14
C VAL A 195 -9.24 -0.52 -12.62
N LEU A 196 -10.35 -1.09 -13.06
CA LEU A 196 -10.62 -1.40 -14.47
C LEU A 196 -11.34 -0.22 -15.14
N ASN A 197 -11.04 0.00 -16.42
CA ASN A 197 -11.76 0.97 -17.23
C ASN A 197 -13.24 0.56 -17.39
N PRO A 198 -14.16 1.50 -17.65
CA PRO A 198 -15.53 1.16 -18.01
C PRO A 198 -15.58 0.41 -19.36
N GLY A 199 -16.42 -0.63 -19.43
CA GLY A 199 -16.62 -1.43 -20.65
C GLY A 199 -15.71 -2.67 -20.72
N ASP A 200 -16.18 -3.73 -21.39
CA ASP A 200 -15.46 -5.00 -21.49
C ASP A 200 -14.23 -4.91 -22.39
N GLY A 201 -13.14 -5.57 -22.00
CA GLY A 201 -11.89 -5.62 -22.78
C GLY A 201 -11.07 -4.33 -22.74
N THR A 202 -11.41 -3.39 -21.86
CA THR A 202 -10.76 -2.08 -21.76
C THR A 202 -9.59 -2.05 -20.76
N GLY A 203 -9.36 -3.15 -20.05
CA GLY A 203 -8.21 -3.36 -19.19
C GLY A 203 -8.16 -2.51 -17.93
N LYS A 204 -7.01 -2.59 -17.26
CA LYS A 204 -6.68 -1.76 -16.09
C LYS A 204 -6.55 -0.29 -16.50
N ASN A 205 -7.12 0.62 -15.71
CA ASN A 205 -6.93 2.05 -15.89
C ASN A 205 -5.45 2.43 -15.60
N PRO A 206 -4.74 3.09 -16.52
CA PRO A 206 -3.33 3.42 -16.36
C PRO A 206 -3.06 4.43 -15.23
N LEU A 207 -4.05 5.25 -14.86
CA LEU A 207 -3.96 6.20 -13.74
C LEU A 207 -4.11 5.52 -12.37
N ALA A 208 -4.67 4.30 -12.33
CA ALA A 208 -4.73 3.48 -11.12
C ALA A 208 -3.38 2.80 -10.85
N THR A 209 -2.38 3.62 -10.52
CA THR A 209 -0.98 3.24 -10.37
C THR A 209 -0.38 3.74 -9.06
N THR A 210 0.81 3.25 -8.71
CA THR A 210 1.56 3.65 -7.53
C THR A 210 1.90 5.14 -7.59
N GLY A 211 1.73 5.85 -6.47
CA GLY A 211 2.12 7.25 -6.35
C GLY A 211 1.27 8.25 -7.12
N ASN A 212 0.23 7.82 -7.84
CA ASN A 212 -0.67 8.69 -8.56
C ASN A 212 -2.03 8.83 -7.85
N LEU A 213 -2.38 10.06 -7.47
CA LEU A 213 -3.72 10.44 -6.99
C LEU A 213 -4.54 11.12 -8.09
N GLU A 214 -3.89 11.88 -8.97
CA GLU A 214 -4.55 12.67 -10.00
C GLU A 214 -5.25 11.77 -11.03
N GLY A 215 -6.57 11.97 -11.19
CA GLY A 215 -7.39 11.18 -12.10
C GLY A 215 -7.47 9.67 -11.77
N ASN A 216 -6.91 9.22 -10.64
CA ASN A 216 -6.92 7.81 -10.26
C ASN A 216 -8.34 7.40 -9.82
N PRO A 217 -9.05 6.53 -10.58
CA PRO A 217 -10.45 6.22 -10.33
C PRO A 217 -10.69 5.55 -8.97
N VAL A 218 -9.72 4.74 -8.51
CA VAL A 218 -9.79 4.08 -7.20
C VAL A 218 -9.65 5.11 -6.08
N HIS A 219 -8.72 6.05 -6.23
CA HIS A 219 -8.57 7.14 -5.27
C HIS A 219 -9.82 8.02 -5.21
N LEU A 220 -10.38 8.41 -6.36
CA LEU A 220 -11.57 9.26 -6.42
C LEU A 220 -12.78 8.61 -5.74
N ALA A 221 -13.02 7.31 -5.98
CA ALA A 221 -14.07 6.57 -5.30
C ALA A 221 -13.88 6.53 -3.77
N MET A 222 -12.64 6.32 -3.31
CA MET A 222 -12.30 6.33 -1.89
C MET A 222 -12.41 7.73 -1.27
N LEU A 223 -12.03 8.77 -2.01
CA LEU A 223 -12.08 10.17 -1.60
C LEU A 223 -13.52 10.61 -1.37
N GLU A 224 -14.41 10.36 -2.34
CA GLU A 224 -15.84 10.64 -2.20
C GLU A 224 -16.48 9.87 -1.04
N GLY A 225 -16.18 8.58 -0.93
CA GLY A 225 -16.67 7.75 0.18
C GLY A 225 -16.20 8.23 1.55
N CYS A 226 -14.97 8.74 1.64
CA CYS A 226 -14.44 9.36 2.86
C CYS A 226 -15.12 10.69 3.17
N ALA A 227 -15.34 11.55 2.18
CA ALA A 227 -16.02 12.83 2.36
C ALA A 227 -17.45 12.66 2.93
N MET A 228 -18.15 11.59 2.56
CA MET A 228 -19.47 11.25 3.13
C MET A 228 -19.43 10.95 4.62
N ALA A 229 -18.30 10.46 5.15
CA ALA A 229 -18.10 10.21 6.57
C ALA A 229 -17.74 11.47 7.38
N LYS A 230 -17.49 12.59 6.71
CA LYS A 230 -17.17 13.91 7.30
C LYS A 230 -16.11 13.85 8.42
N PRO A 231 -14.89 13.33 8.16
CA PRO A 231 -13.86 13.31 9.17
C PRO A 231 -13.53 14.72 9.66
N ALA A 232 -13.43 14.89 10.97
CA ALA A 232 -13.09 16.17 11.60
C ALA A 232 -11.57 16.40 11.64
N PHE A 233 -10.78 15.33 11.64
CA PHE A 233 -9.34 15.39 11.84
C PHE A 233 -8.63 14.16 11.27
N ILE A 234 -7.35 14.31 10.91
CA ILE A 234 -6.46 13.20 10.64
C ILE A 234 -5.15 13.30 11.43
N LEU A 235 -4.54 12.15 11.74
CA LEU A 235 -3.14 12.02 12.13
C LEU A 235 -2.53 10.82 11.41
N ASN A 236 -1.62 11.04 10.47
CA ASN A 236 -0.94 9.97 9.74
C ASN A 236 0.57 10.03 9.95
N THR A 237 1.18 8.87 10.20
CA THR A 237 2.63 8.72 10.31
C THR A 237 3.25 8.34 8.97
N VAL A 238 4.51 8.70 8.78
CA VAL A 238 5.38 8.15 7.73
C VAL A 238 6.48 7.37 8.42
N LEU A 239 6.71 6.15 7.94
CA LEU A 239 7.70 5.23 8.51
C LEU A 239 8.86 5.01 7.56
N ALA A 240 10.07 4.89 8.10
CA ALA A 240 11.22 4.38 7.36
C ALA A 240 11.18 2.84 7.24
N ALA A 241 12.14 2.27 6.51
CA ALA A 241 12.23 0.83 6.28
C ALA A 241 12.43 0.00 7.57
N ASP A 242 13.05 0.60 8.59
CA ASP A 242 13.24 0.03 9.94
C ASP A 242 12.03 0.24 10.87
N LYS A 243 10.93 0.81 10.34
CA LYS A 243 9.69 1.16 11.03
C LYS A 243 9.80 2.34 12.00
N SER A 244 10.90 3.08 12.03
CA SER A 244 10.97 4.34 12.77
C SER A 244 10.01 5.38 12.18
N ILE A 245 9.34 6.15 13.03
CA ILE A 245 8.50 7.28 12.60
C ILE A 245 9.42 8.42 12.19
N VAL A 246 9.36 8.82 10.92
CA VAL A 246 10.20 9.88 10.35
C VAL A 246 9.47 11.20 10.14
N ALA A 247 8.13 11.14 10.06
CA ALA A 247 7.26 12.31 10.00
C ALA A 247 5.85 11.95 10.47
N ALA A 248 5.09 12.96 10.88
CA ALA A 248 3.68 12.87 11.18
C ALA A 248 2.97 14.08 10.57
N PHE A 249 1.78 13.86 10.00
CA PHE A 249 0.95 14.87 9.37
C PHE A 249 -0.41 14.83 10.04
N ALA A 250 -0.83 15.96 10.59
CA ALA A 250 -2.11 16.09 11.25
C ALA A 250 -2.82 17.35 10.78
N GLY A 251 -4.15 17.38 10.85
CA GLY A 251 -4.93 18.54 10.42
C GLY A 251 -6.24 18.16 9.73
N ASP A 252 -6.62 18.98 8.74
CA ASP A 252 -7.68 18.62 7.79
C ASP A 252 -7.36 17.28 7.11
N TRP A 253 -8.37 16.44 6.96
CA TRP A 253 -8.16 15.05 6.56
C TRP A 253 -7.68 14.89 5.11
N LEU A 254 -7.95 15.88 4.25
CA LEU A 254 -7.51 15.90 2.87
C LEU A 254 -6.15 16.60 2.75
N GLU A 255 -6.03 17.83 3.23
CA GLU A 255 -4.81 18.63 3.07
C GLU A 255 -3.59 17.98 3.72
N ALA A 256 -3.74 17.49 4.96
CA ALA A 256 -2.64 16.82 5.67
C ALA A 256 -2.28 15.47 5.04
N HIS A 257 -3.25 14.77 4.44
CA HIS A 257 -2.98 13.53 3.69
C HIS A 257 -2.19 13.83 2.42
N GLU A 258 -2.57 14.86 1.65
CA GLU A 258 -1.86 15.27 0.45
C GLU A 258 -0.44 15.76 0.75
N GLU A 259 -0.26 16.54 1.81
CA GLU A 259 1.06 16.98 2.26
C GLU A 259 1.95 15.78 2.61
N GLY A 260 1.42 14.83 3.39
CA GLY A 260 2.15 13.62 3.71
C GLY A 260 2.45 12.74 2.49
N CYS A 261 1.58 12.71 1.48
CA CYS A 261 1.84 12.02 0.21
C CYS A 261 2.97 12.71 -0.59
N ARG A 262 2.99 14.04 -0.63
CA ARG A 262 4.08 14.81 -1.26
C ARG A 262 5.41 14.54 -0.57
N PHE A 263 5.43 14.59 0.76
CA PHE A 263 6.61 14.24 1.56
C PHE A 263 7.07 12.80 1.30
N TYR A 264 6.14 11.83 1.34
CA TYR A 264 6.49 10.43 1.10
C TYR A 264 7.09 10.23 -0.28
N ARG A 265 6.51 10.86 -1.32
CA ARG A 265 7.04 10.78 -2.67
C ARG A 265 8.44 11.39 -2.76
N ASP A 266 8.68 12.56 -2.21
CA ASP A 266 10.00 13.21 -2.19
C ASP A 266 11.08 12.32 -1.52
N LYS A 267 10.71 11.62 -0.44
CA LYS A 267 11.64 10.80 0.34
C LYS A 267 11.81 9.36 -0.13
N PHE A 268 10.83 8.79 -0.80
CA PHE A 268 10.82 7.36 -1.14
C PHE A 268 10.69 7.09 -2.64
N ALA A 269 10.68 8.12 -3.49
CA ALA A 269 10.85 7.96 -4.93
C ALA A 269 12.34 8.03 -5.32
N TYR A 270 12.70 7.30 -6.37
CA TYR A 270 14.00 7.39 -7.02
C TYR A 270 13.84 7.98 -8.42
N PRO A 271 14.50 9.10 -8.76
CA PRO A 271 14.44 9.68 -10.09
C PRO A 271 15.17 8.76 -11.07
N LEU A 272 14.41 8.08 -11.93
CA LEU A 272 14.90 7.19 -12.96
C LEU A 272 15.24 7.99 -14.22
N ALA A 273 16.53 8.05 -14.54
CA ALA A 273 17.02 8.76 -15.72
C ALA A 273 16.55 8.13 -17.03
N GLU A 274 16.64 6.80 -17.12
CA GLU A 274 16.16 6.03 -18.27
C GLU A 274 15.75 4.63 -17.87
N LYS A 275 14.83 4.04 -18.63
CA LYS A 275 14.52 2.61 -18.52
C LYS A 275 15.65 1.77 -19.14
N VAL A 276 15.86 0.58 -18.60
CA VAL A 276 16.94 -0.34 -19.01
C VAL A 276 16.39 -1.69 -19.48
N GLU A 277 17.26 -2.54 -20.01
CA GLU A 277 16.90 -3.87 -20.53
C GLU A 277 16.69 -4.91 -19.42
N MET A 278 17.31 -4.72 -18.25
CA MET A 278 17.27 -5.67 -17.15
C MET A 278 17.10 -5.01 -15.78
N VAL A 279 16.39 -5.68 -14.87
CA VAL A 279 16.41 -5.36 -13.44
C VAL A 279 16.57 -6.63 -12.62
N ILE A 280 17.40 -6.57 -11.58
CA ILE A 280 17.46 -7.59 -10.53
C ILE A 280 16.82 -7.00 -9.28
N ALA A 281 15.66 -7.54 -8.92
CA ALA A 281 14.84 -7.04 -7.83
C ALA A 281 14.76 -8.07 -6.70
N SER A 282 15.35 -7.74 -5.56
CA SER A 282 15.07 -8.46 -4.32
C SER A 282 13.90 -7.82 -3.59
N CYS A 283 13.02 -8.65 -3.03
CA CYS A 283 11.97 -8.16 -2.15
C CYS A 283 12.49 -7.71 -0.77
N GLY A 284 13.77 -7.92 -0.47
CA GLY A 284 14.40 -7.60 0.81
C GLY A 284 14.40 -8.74 1.83
N GLY A 285 14.14 -9.97 1.39
CA GLY A 285 14.11 -11.18 2.23
C GLY A 285 12.93 -11.23 3.21
N PHE A 286 12.94 -12.20 4.11
CA PHE A 286 11.86 -12.45 5.05
C PHE A 286 11.74 -11.30 6.08
N PRO A 287 10.53 -10.81 6.39
CA PRO A 287 9.22 -11.30 5.93
C PRO A 287 8.67 -10.58 4.68
N LYS A 288 9.45 -9.75 4.00
CA LYS A 288 8.98 -8.97 2.82
C LYS A 288 8.70 -9.85 1.60
N ASP A 289 9.32 -11.03 1.52
CA ASP A 289 9.15 -12.01 0.45
C ASP A 289 8.43 -13.30 0.87
N ILE A 290 7.66 -13.22 1.97
CA ILE A 290 6.99 -14.37 2.59
C ILE A 290 6.02 -15.09 1.64
N ASN A 291 5.37 -14.38 0.72
CA ASN A 291 4.46 -14.93 -0.29
C ASN A 291 4.40 -14.08 -1.56
N LEU A 292 3.85 -14.65 -2.63
CA LEU A 292 3.83 -14.00 -3.95
C LEU A 292 2.99 -12.71 -4.00
N ILE A 293 1.90 -12.63 -3.23
CA ILE A 293 1.10 -11.38 -3.12
C ILE A 293 1.94 -10.24 -2.51
N GLN A 294 2.81 -10.52 -1.52
CA GLN A 294 3.73 -9.50 -1.01
C GLN A 294 4.84 -9.18 -2.01
N ALA A 295 5.42 -10.20 -2.66
CA ALA A 295 6.47 -10.03 -3.67
C ALA A 295 5.99 -9.22 -4.90
N HIS A 296 4.70 -9.27 -5.22
CA HIS A 296 4.08 -8.48 -6.29
C HIS A 296 4.31 -6.97 -6.12
N LYS A 297 4.44 -6.45 -4.89
CA LYS A 297 4.76 -5.03 -4.65
C LYS A 297 6.12 -4.65 -5.23
N SER A 298 7.13 -5.49 -4.96
CA SER A 298 8.48 -5.34 -5.51
C SER A 298 8.47 -5.45 -7.04
N MET A 299 7.70 -6.39 -7.58
CA MET A 299 7.48 -6.55 -9.02
C MET A 299 6.87 -5.28 -9.64
N GLU A 300 5.88 -4.66 -8.98
CA GLU A 300 5.24 -3.43 -9.47
C GLU A 300 6.24 -2.27 -9.59
N TYR A 301 7.15 -2.14 -8.62
CA TYR A 301 8.13 -1.04 -8.62
C TYR A 301 9.27 -1.32 -9.59
N ALA A 302 9.76 -2.56 -9.62
CA ALA A 302 10.78 -3.00 -10.58
C ALA A 302 10.30 -2.89 -12.04
N ALA A 303 9.01 -3.08 -12.30
CA ALA A 303 8.43 -2.89 -13.63
C ALA A 303 8.54 -1.44 -14.16
N GLN A 304 8.72 -0.45 -13.28
CA GLN A 304 8.93 0.95 -13.70
C GLN A 304 10.32 1.17 -14.30
N VAL A 305 11.28 0.28 -14.01
CA VAL A 305 12.69 0.40 -14.37
C VAL A 305 12.99 -0.14 -15.76
N ILE A 306 12.21 -1.11 -16.22
CA ILE A 306 12.50 -1.89 -17.42
C ILE A 306 11.71 -1.41 -18.64
N ARG A 307 12.36 -1.48 -19.80
CA ARG A 307 11.75 -1.29 -21.12
C ARG A 307 10.82 -2.46 -21.46
N ASP A 308 9.87 -2.24 -22.34
CA ASP A 308 8.96 -3.30 -22.82
C ASP A 308 9.77 -4.44 -23.45
N GLY A 309 9.41 -5.69 -23.13
CA GLY A 309 10.17 -6.88 -23.52
C GLY A 309 11.46 -7.14 -22.74
N GLY A 310 11.84 -6.25 -21.81
CA GLY A 310 13.00 -6.40 -20.93
C GLY A 310 12.88 -7.57 -19.93
N VAL A 311 13.97 -7.84 -19.22
CA VAL A 311 14.10 -8.97 -18.30
C VAL A 311 14.04 -8.50 -16.84
N MET A 312 13.22 -9.16 -16.03
CA MET A 312 13.18 -8.98 -14.58
C MET A 312 13.62 -10.27 -13.91
N ILE A 313 14.69 -10.24 -13.12
CA ILE A 313 14.96 -11.29 -12.14
C ILE A 313 14.34 -10.84 -10.82
N LEU A 314 13.32 -11.55 -10.36
CA LEU A 314 12.67 -11.30 -9.08
C LEU A 314 13.11 -12.36 -8.07
N LEU A 315 13.78 -11.93 -7.00
CA LEU A 315 14.15 -12.78 -5.86
C LEU A 315 13.05 -12.70 -4.80
N ALA A 316 12.30 -13.80 -4.65
CA ALA A 316 11.26 -13.91 -3.64
C ALA A 316 11.04 -15.37 -3.22
N GLU A 317 11.45 -15.73 -2.00
CA GLU A 317 11.39 -17.12 -1.52
C GLU A 317 9.97 -17.69 -1.55
N CYS A 318 8.98 -16.87 -1.15
CA CYS A 318 7.56 -17.22 -1.11
C CYS A 318 7.28 -18.48 -0.28
N ARG A 319 7.90 -18.61 0.91
CA ARG A 319 7.74 -19.78 1.80
C ARG A 319 6.29 -20.09 2.20
N ASP A 320 5.41 -19.07 2.23
CA ASP A 320 3.97 -19.22 2.50
C ASP A 320 3.15 -19.32 1.19
N GLY A 321 3.80 -19.67 0.09
CA GLY A 321 3.18 -19.84 -1.22
C GLY A 321 2.59 -18.55 -1.76
N PHE A 322 1.34 -18.60 -2.24
CA PHE A 322 0.70 -17.48 -2.93
C PHE A 322 0.21 -16.39 -1.99
N GLY A 323 0.03 -16.69 -0.69
CA GLY A 323 -0.53 -15.76 0.31
C GLY A 323 -2.06 -15.72 0.36
N ASN A 324 -2.75 -16.29 -0.64
CA ASN A 324 -4.19 -16.51 -0.61
C ASN A 324 -4.58 -17.72 -1.47
N GLY A 325 -5.54 -18.52 -1.01
CA GLY A 325 -5.96 -19.76 -1.68
C GLY A 325 -6.64 -19.57 -3.03
N THR A 326 -7.21 -18.39 -3.33
CA THR A 326 -7.86 -18.14 -4.64
C THR A 326 -6.91 -17.56 -5.67
N PHE A 327 -5.78 -16.97 -5.26
CA PHE A 327 -4.88 -16.21 -6.13
C PHE A 327 -4.42 -17.03 -7.34
N PHE A 328 -3.93 -18.26 -7.13
CA PHE A 328 -3.39 -19.08 -8.21
C PHE A 328 -4.46 -19.57 -9.19
N ASN A 329 -5.71 -19.75 -8.72
CA ASN A 329 -6.80 -20.25 -9.55
C ASN A 329 -7.14 -19.33 -10.72
N TRP A 330 -6.78 -18.05 -10.63
CA TRP A 330 -7.00 -17.06 -11.67
C TRP A 330 -6.14 -17.30 -12.91
N PHE A 331 -4.98 -17.96 -12.79
CA PHE A 331 -4.09 -18.25 -13.92
C PHE A 331 -4.59 -19.35 -14.85
N ARG A 332 -5.75 -19.95 -14.57
CA ARG A 332 -6.52 -20.71 -15.57
C ARG A 332 -6.90 -19.84 -16.77
N HIS A 333 -6.98 -18.52 -16.59
CA HIS A 333 -7.19 -17.55 -17.67
C HIS A 333 -5.83 -17.06 -18.19
N LYS A 334 -5.44 -17.49 -19.39
CA LYS A 334 -4.13 -17.17 -19.99
C LYS A 334 -4.09 -15.88 -20.79
N GLN A 335 -5.25 -15.43 -21.25
CA GLN A 335 -5.40 -14.23 -22.08
C GLN A 335 -6.06 -13.13 -21.25
N LEU A 336 -5.53 -11.91 -21.32
CA LEU A 336 -6.00 -10.80 -20.50
C LEU A 336 -7.48 -10.48 -20.75
N GLU A 337 -7.95 -10.58 -21.99
CA GLU A 337 -9.36 -10.34 -22.33
C GLU A 337 -10.30 -11.29 -21.57
N GLY A 338 -10.06 -12.61 -21.66
CA GLY A 338 -10.86 -13.60 -20.95
C GLY A 338 -10.69 -13.56 -19.43
N PHE A 339 -9.51 -13.18 -18.95
CA PHE A 339 -9.25 -12.95 -17.53
C PHE A 339 -10.08 -11.76 -17.02
N GLU A 340 -10.02 -10.64 -17.72
CA GLU A 340 -10.76 -9.43 -17.38
C GLU A 340 -12.27 -9.70 -17.35
N ALA A 341 -12.81 -10.39 -18.37
CA ALA A 341 -14.22 -10.77 -18.41
C ALA A 341 -14.62 -11.59 -17.17
N ALA A 342 -13.81 -12.57 -16.77
CA ALA A 342 -14.04 -13.35 -15.56
C ALA A 342 -13.96 -12.49 -14.28
N LEU A 343 -12.99 -11.58 -14.21
CA LEU A 343 -12.81 -10.67 -13.08
C LEU A 343 -13.96 -9.66 -12.96
N ARG A 344 -14.55 -9.22 -14.08
CA ARG A 344 -15.75 -8.37 -14.11
C ARG A 344 -16.99 -9.11 -13.65
N ALA A 345 -17.14 -10.37 -14.04
CA ALA A 345 -18.28 -11.20 -13.64
C ALA A 345 -18.27 -11.51 -12.14
N GLN A 346 -17.08 -11.75 -11.56
CA GLN A 346 -16.92 -12.08 -10.15
C GLN A 346 -15.65 -11.43 -9.59
N TYR A 347 -15.77 -10.17 -9.17
CA TYR A 347 -14.61 -9.42 -8.71
C TYR A 347 -14.03 -9.97 -7.42
N GLU A 348 -12.73 -10.26 -7.45
CA GLU A 348 -11.92 -10.57 -6.28
C GLU A 348 -10.68 -9.68 -6.26
N ILE A 349 -10.32 -9.15 -5.08
CA ILE A 349 -9.11 -8.33 -4.92
C ILE A 349 -7.86 -9.11 -5.35
N ASN A 350 -7.74 -10.38 -4.97
CA ASN A 350 -6.58 -11.18 -5.36
C ASN A 350 -6.62 -11.57 -6.84
N GLY A 351 -7.80 -11.63 -7.46
CA GLY A 351 -7.95 -11.77 -8.90
C GLY A 351 -7.40 -10.55 -9.65
N GLN A 352 -7.62 -9.34 -9.13
CA GLN A 352 -7.01 -8.12 -9.66
C GLN A 352 -5.48 -8.14 -9.54
N THR A 353 -4.93 -8.58 -8.42
CA THR A 353 -3.48 -8.75 -8.26
C THR A 353 -2.92 -9.77 -9.25
N ALA A 354 -3.60 -10.91 -9.44
CA ALA A 354 -3.22 -11.93 -10.40
C ALA A 354 -3.31 -11.42 -11.86
N TYR A 355 -4.34 -10.64 -12.20
CA TYR A 355 -4.46 -9.96 -13.50
C TYR A 355 -3.28 -9.00 -13.73
N SER A 356 -2.93 -8.19 -12.71
CA SER A 356 -1.79 -7.28 -12.76
C SER A 356 -0.45 -8.00 -12.94
N LEU A 357 -0.30 -9.19 -12.33
CA LEU A 357 0.88 -10.05 -12.51
C LEU A 357 0.94 -10.57 -13.95
N LEU A 358 -0.13 -11.17 -14.46
CA LEU A 358 -0.17 -11.71 -15.82
C LEU A 358 0.10 -10.61 -16.86
N GLN A 359 -0.46 -9.42 -16.68
CA GLN A 359 -0.20 -8.27 -17.54
C GLN A 359 1.30 -7.94 -17.64
N LYS A 360 2.01 -7.99 -16.51
CA LYS A 360 3.47 -7.76 -16.48
C LYS A 360 4.23 -8.94 -17.08
N ALA A 361 3.81 -10.17 -16.82
CA ALA A 361 4.43 -11.37 -17.36
C ALA A 361 4.28 -11.49 -18.88
N GLN A 362 3.24 -10.88 -19.47
CA GLN A 362 3.10 -10.76 -20.92
C GLN A 362 3.90 -9.59 -21.51
N ARG A 363 4.12 -8.52 -20.73
CA ARG A 363 4.88 -7.34 -21.16
C ARG A 363 6.40 -7.49 -20.99
N PHE A 364 6.84 -8.30 -20.03
CA PHE A 364 8.24 -8.48 -19.65
C PHE A 364 8.58 -9.95 -19.48
N ARG A 365 9.87 -10.29 -19.61
CA ARG A 365 10.39 -11.63 -19.32
C ARG A 365 10.73 -11.70 -17.83
N ILE A 366 9.80 -12.19 -17.02
CA ILE A 366 9.99 -12.27 -15.56
C ILE A 366 10.53 -13.65 -15.20
N ILE A 367 11.77 -13.68 -14.70
CA ILE A 367 12.40 -14.85 -14.09
C ILE A 367 12.18 -14.78 -12.58
N LEU A 368 11.45 -15.75 -12.04
CA LEU A 368 11.17 -15.83 -10.61
C LEU A 368 12.08 -16.86 -9.95
N VAL A 369 12.92 -16.38 -9.04
CA VAL A 369 13.67 -17.23 -8.09
C VAL A 369 12.80 -17.40 -6.85
N SER A 370 12.31 -18.61 -6.60
CA SER A 370 11.38 -18.93 -5.51
C SER A 370 11.37 -20.43 -5.17
N GLN A 371 10.64 -20.81 -4.11
CA GLN A 371 10.41 -22.22 -3.76
C GLN A 371 9.24 -22.88 -4.52
N PHE A 372 8.61 -22.18 -5.47
CA PHE A 372 7.50 -22.76 -6.23
C PHE A 372 7.98 -23.86 -7.19
N PRO A 373 7.18 -24.93 -7.39
CA PRO A 373 7.36 -25.84 -8.52
C PRO A 373 7.39 -25.08 -9.84
N GLY A 374 8.33 -25.42 -10.74
CA GLY A 374 8.52 -24.70 -11.99
C GLY A 374 7.27 -24.61 -12.86
N GLU A 375 6.42 -25.63 -12.85
CA GLU A 375 5.13 -25.64 -13.57
C GLU A 375 4.17 -24.57 -13.06
N GLN A 376 4.14 -24.29 -11.75
CA GLN A 376 3.30 -23.20 -11.22
C GLN A 376 3.83 -21.83 -11.64
N VAL A 377 5.14 -21.65 -11.70
CA VAL A 377 5.75 -20.39 -12.18
C VAL A 377 5.41 -20.15 -13.66
N LYS A 378 5.52 -21.19 -14.49
CA LYS A 378 5.14 -21.16 -15.91
C LYS A 378 3.65 -20.89 -16.09
N GLU A 379 2.79 -21.50 -15.25
CA GLU A 379 1.34 -21.28 -15.27
C GLU A 379 0.99 -19.80 -15.10
N MET A 380 1.78 -19.07 -14.30
CA MET A 380 1.62 -17.62 -14.09
C MET A 380 2.23 -16.76 -15.21
N GLY A 381 2.79 -17.36 -16.26
CA GLY A 381 3.45 -16.67 -17.37
C GLY A 381 4.90 -16.26 -17.09
N MET A 382 5.50 -16.75 -16.00
CA MET A 382 6.87 -16.43 -15.59
C MET A 382 7.84 -17.59 -15.88
N ILE A 383 9.13 -17.34 -15.73
CA ILE A 383 10.21 -18.29 -15.98
C ILE A 383 10.78 -18.73 -14.63
N PRO A 384 10.74 -20.03 -14.28
CA PRO A 384 11.31 -20.51 -13.01
C PRO A 384 12.84 -20.52 -13.04
N ALA A 385 13.44 -20.20 -11.90
CA ALA A 385 14.85 -20.48 -11.60
C ALA A 385 14.99 -20.89 -10.13
N GLN A 386 15.92 -21.79 -9.82
CA GLN A 386 16.18 -22.27 -8.46
C GLN A 386 17.16 -21.39 -7.68
N GLY A 387 17.87 -20.50 -8.39
CA GLY A 387 18.84 -19.61 -7.80
C GLY A 387 19.21 -18.45 -8.72
N LEU A 388 19.96 -17.50 -8.18
CA LEU A 388 20.36 -16.30 -8.92
C LEU A 388 21.28 -16.64 -10.10
N ASP A 389 22.21 -17.58 -9.95
CA ASP A 389 23.13 -17.97 -11.04
C ASP A 389 22.39 -18.56 -12.25
N GLU A 390 21.42 -19.44 -12.01
CA GLU A 390 20.55 -19.99 -13.05
C GLU A 390 19.72 -18.87 -13.71
N ALA A 391 19.15 -17.98 -12.91
CA ALA A 391 18.38 -16.85 -13.41
C ALA A 391 19.22 -15.92 -14.29
N MET A 392 20.48 -15.66 -13.92
CA MET A 392 21.43 -14.89 -14.72
C MET A 392 21.76 -15.58 -16.05
N GLY A 393 21.96 -16.90 -16.03
CA GLY A 393 22.18 -17.69 -17.24
C GLY A 393 20.99 -17.65 -18.21
N LEU A 394 19.76 -17.77 -17.70
CA LEU A 394 18.53 -17.62 -18.47
C LEU A 394 18.39 -16.19 -19.04
N ALA A 395 18.64 -15.16 -18.22
CA ALA A 395 18.57 -13.77 -18.63
C ALA A 395 19.55 -13.44 -19.76
N ALA A 396 20.79 -13.95 -19.69
CA ALA A 396 21.82 -13.68 -20.69
C ALA A 396 21.39 -14.09 -22.12
N GLY A 397 20.65 -15.19 -22.26
CA GLY A 397 20.12 -15.63 -23.56
C GLY A 397 18.97 -14.78 -24.10
N MET A 398 18.44 -13.86 -23.30
CA MET A 398 17.29 -13.02 -23.63
C MET A 398 17.68 -11.57 -23.92
N LEU A 399 18.84 -11.13 -23.47
CA LEU A 399 19.24 -9.72 -23.50
C LEU A 399 19.96 -9.36 -24.81
N PRO A 400 19.76 -8.13 -25.33
CA PRO A 400 20.51 -7.65 -26.48
C PRO A 400 21.97 -7.37 -26.12
N GLU A 401 22.84 -7.22 -27.11
CA GLU A 401 24.21 -6.76 -26.88
C GLU A 401 24.22 -5.37 -26.23
N GLY A 402 25.13 -5.14 -25.27
CA GLY A 402 25.26 -3.85 -24.58
C GLY A 402 24.15 -3.53 -23.57
N TRP A 403 23.36 -4.53 -23.15
CA TRP A 403 22.30 -4.36 -22.14
C TRP A 403 22.81 -3.72 -20.84
N ARG A 404 21.92 -2.97 -20.19
CA ARG A 404 22.15 -2.38 -18.86
C ARG A 404 21.17 -2.91 -17.83
N CYS A 405 21.60 -2.88 -16.57
CA CYS A 405 20.85 -3.41 -15.43
C CYS A 405 20.84 -2.48 -14.23
N TYR A 406 19.67 -2.30 -13.64
CA TYR A 406 19.54 -1.76 -12.29
C TYR A 406 19.44 -2.88 -11.25
N LEU A 407 20.11 -2.68 -10.13
CA LEU A 407 19.94 -3.52 -8.93
C LEU A 407 18.98 -2.84 -7.96
N MET A 408 17.99 -3.58 -7.48
CA MET A 408 17.06 -3.14 -6.43
C MET A 408 17.14 -4.10 -5.23
N PRO A 409 18.01 -3.84 -4.23
CA PRO A 409 18.20 -4.74 -3.08
C PRO A 409 16.97 -4.86 -2.17
N GLU A 410 16.12 -3.83 -2.15
CA GLU A 410 14.83 -3.83 -1.45
C GLU A 410 13.77 -3.17 -2.34
N ALA A 411 13.40 -3.83 -3.43
CA ALA A 411 12.59 -3.26 -4.50
C ALA A 411 11.21 -2.75 -4.05
N GLY A 412 10.65 -3.26 -2.95
CA GLY A 412 9.38 -2.79 -2.39
C GLY A 412 9.47 -1.52 -1.53
N SER A 413 10.66 -0.96 -1.28
CA SER A 413 10.85 0.18 -0.37
C SER A 413 11.12 1.52 -1.04
N VAL A 414 11.38 1.53 -2.35
CA VAL A 414 11.69 2.73 -3.14
C VAL A 414 11.00 2.62 -4.49
N LEU A 415 10.29 3.67 -4.90
CA LEU A 415 9.56 3.70 -6.17
C LEU A 415 10.41 4.40 -7.24
N PRO A 416 10.86 3.70 -8.30
CA PRO A 416 11.44 4.36 -9.46
C PRO A 416 10.37 5.18 -10.17
N VAL A 417 10.64 6.46 -10.40
CA VAL A 417 9.75 7.40 -11.10
C VAL A 417 10.55 8.03 -12.23
N ALA A 418 10.00 8.04 -13.44
CA ALA A 418 10.65 8.72 -14.56
C ALA A 418 10.92 10.18 -14.19
N SER A 419 12.16 10.65 -14.39
CA SER A 419 12.45 12.07 -14.24
C SER A 419 11.59 12.85 -15.23
N GLU A 420 10.83 13.83 -14.77
CA GLU A 420 10.26 14.84 -15.67
C GLU A 420 11.44 15.46 -16.40
N SER A 421 11.53 15.26 -17.71
CA SER A 421 12.44 16.03 -18.54
C SER A 421 12.08 17.48 -18.28
N ALA A 422 12.96 18.21 -17.60
CA ALA A 422 12.79 19.64 -17.39
C ALA A 422 12.37 20.24 -18.73
N GLU A 423 11.12 20.73 -18.80
CA GLU A 423 10.67 21.50 -19.94
C GLU A 423 11.74 22.55 -20.16
N VAL A 424 12.41 22.45 -21.32
CA VAL A 424 13.30 23.48 -21.81
C VAL A 424 12.39 24.70 -21.94
N LYS A 425 12.40 25.56 -20.92
CA LYS A 425 11.96 26.94 -21.04
C LYS A 425 12.82 27.52 -22.15
N THR A 426 12.27 27.52 -23.34
CA THR A 426 12.75 28.33 -24.44
C THR A 426 12.27 29.73 -24.09
N ASP A 427 13.25 30.60 -23.84
CA ASP A 427 13.08 32.03 -23.52
C ASP A 427 12.28 32.78 -24.60
#